data_AF-A0A3D0JYN1-F1
#
_entry.id   AF-A0A3D0JYN1-F1
#
_cell.length_a   1.000
_cell.length_b   1.000
_cell.length_c   1.000
_cell.angle_alpha   90.00
_cell.angle_beta   90.00
_cell.angle_gamma   90.00
#
_symmetry.space_group_name_H-M   'P 1'
#
loop_
_entity.id
_entity.type
_entity.pdbx_description
1 polymer ?
#
loop_
_entity_poly.entity_id
_entity_poly.type
_entity_poly.pdbx_seq_one_letter_code
_entity_poly.pdbx_strand_id
1 'polypeptide(L)' 'LDESEIRALRRCLGSVIRTAVKVNAEKSRLPRAWLFHHRWGRQDGAALRDGTPIEHLTLAGRTTAWVPSRQH' A
#
# COMPACT_ATOMS: atom_id res chain seq x y z
N LEU A 1 2.61 7.30 16.28
CA LEU A 1 3.12 5.94 16.50
C LEU A 1 3.17 5.64 17.99
N ASP A 2 2.01 5.30 18.53
CA ASP A 2 1.89 4.64 19.81
C ASP A 2 2.30 3.16 19.72
N GLU A 3 2.31 2.45 20.85
CA GLU A 3 2.73 1.04 20.90
C GLU A 3 1.83 0.13 20.04
N SER A 4 0.53 0.44 19.96
CA SER A 4 -0.45 -0.33 19.19
C SER A 4 -0.20 -0.20 17.69
N GLU A 5 0.11 1.02 17.23
CA GLU A 5 0.44 1.35 15.85
C GLU A 5 1.77 0.70 15.45
N ILE A 6 2.78 0.75 16.32
CA ILE A 6 4.08 0.08 16.09
C ILE A 6 3.88 -1.42 15.94
N ARG A 7 3.08 -2.03 16.82
CA ARG A 7 2.81 -3.47 16.78
C ARG A 7 2.04 -3.85 15.52
N ALA A 8 1.06 -3.03 15.11
CA ALA A 8 0.32 -3.21 13.87
C ALA A 8 1.25 -3.12 12.64
N LEU A 9 2.09 -2.09 12.58
CA LEU A 9 3.05 -1.89 11.49
C LEU A 9 4.01 -3.09 11.37
N ARG A 10 4.59 -3.55 12.49
CA ARG A 10 5.50 -4.71 12.51
C ARG A 10 4.81 -5.99 12.02
N ARG A 11 3.57 -6.24 12.43
CA ARG A 11 2.77 -7.39 11.96
C ARG A 11 2.48 -7.28 10.46
N CYS A 12 2.00 -6.14 10.00
CA CYS A 12 1.66 -5.89 8.59
C CYS A 12 2.88 -6.03 7.68
N LEU A 13 4.03 -5.45 8.07
CA LEU A 13 5.28 -5.57 7.31
C LEU A 13 5.70 -7.03 7.15
N GLY A 14 5.69 -7.81 8.24
CA GLY A 14 6.01 -9.24 8.18
C GLY A 14 5.04 -10.03 7.30
N SER A 15 3.74 -9.70 7.36
CA SER A 15 2.71 -10.34 6.52
C SER A 15 2.92 -10.07 5.04
N VAL A 16 3.20 -8.81 4.67
CA VAL A 16 3.47 -8.39 3.29
C VAL A 16 4.69 -9.12 2.74
N ILE A 17 5.81 -9.13 3.48
CA ILE A 17 7.05 -9.79 3.04
C ILE A 17 6.81 -11.29 2.85
N ARG A 18 6.24 -11.97 3.84
CA ARG A 18 5.98 -13.43 3.75
C ARG A 18 5.06 -13.76 2.57
N THR A 19 4.01 -12.96 2.35
CA THR A 19 3.07 -13.17 1.24
C THR A 19 3.76 -12.99 -0.11
N ALA A 20 4.54 -11.92 -0.28
CA ALA A 20 5.28 -11.66 -1.51
C ALA A 20 6.29 -12.77 -1.81
N VAL A 21 7.03 -13.25 -0.81
CA VAL A 21 7.99 -14.36 -0.94
C VAL A 21 7.27 -15.67 -1.31
N LYS A 22 6.13 -15.98 -0.66
CA LYS A 22 5.36 -17.21 -0.93
C LYS A 22 4.91 -17.33 -2.39
N VAL A 23 4.64 -16.21 -3.05
CA VAL A 23 4.25 -16.17 -4.47
C VAL A 23 5.40 -15.80 -5.40
N ASN A 24 6.65 -15.85 -4.91
CA ASN A 24 7.86 -15.49 -5.65
C ASN A 24 7.78 -14.11 -6.34
N ALA A 25 7.16 -13.13 -5.66
CA ALA A 25 6.90 -11.79 -6.17
C ALA A 25 6.12 -11.73 -7.51
N GLU A 26 5.42 -12.80 -7.87
CA GLU A 26 4.60 -12.84 -9.08
C GLU A 26 3.40 -11.90 -8.93
N LYS A 27 3.44 -10.77 -9.67
CA LYS A 27 2.51 -9.64 -9.50
C LYS A 27 1.04 -10.06 -9.55
N SER A 28 0.68 -10.91 -10.52
CA SER A 28 -0.68 -11.45 -10.71
C SER A 28 -1.21 -12.24 -9.51
N ARG A 29 -0.32 -12.76 -8.66
CA ARG A 29 -0.64 -13.59 -7.49
C ARG A 29 -0.61 -12.83 -6.17
N LEU A 30 -0.18 -11.56 -6.18
CA LEU A 30 -0.32 -10.70 -5.00
C LEU A 30 -1.80 -10.44 -4.71
N PRO A 31 -2.22 -10.33 -3.43
CA PRO A 31 -3.62 -10.11 -3.10
C PRO A 31 -4.22 -8.92 -3.84
N ARG A 32 -5.35 -9.14 -4.52
CA ARG A 32 -5.98 -8.13 -5.43
C ARG A 32 -6.36 -6.83 -4.72
N ALA A 33 -6.59 -6.88 -3.40
CA ALA A 33 -6.94 -5.73 -2.60
C ALA A 33 -5.72 -4.88 -2.19
N TRP A 34 -4.49 -5.31 -2.48
CA TRP A 34 -3.31 -4.53 -2.13
C TRP A 34 -3.20 -3.24 -2.95
N LEU A 35 -2.81 -2.17 -2.27
CA LEU A 35 -2.46 -0.87 -2.88
C LEU A 35 -1.46 -1.02 -4.03
N PHE A 36 -0.60 -2.05 -3.98
CA PHE A 36 0.35 -2.41 -5.05
C PHE A 36 -0.28 -2.40 -6.45
N HIS A 37 -1.51 -2.88 -6.62
CA HIS A 37 -2.12 -2.98 -7.95
C HIS A 37 -2.59 -1.64 -8.51
N HIS A 38 -2.81 -0.66 -7.64
CA HIS A 38 -3.47 0.61 -7.97
C HIS A 38 -2.54 1.82 -7.85
N ARG A 39 -1.35 1.66 -7.25
CA ARG A 39 -0.43 2.76 -6.93
C ARG A 39 0.41 3.28 -8.10
N TRP A 40 0.41 2.60 -9.23
CA TRP A 40 1.32 2.89 -10.34
C TRP A 40 0.77 3.99 -11.24
N GLY A 41 1.62 4.97 -11.59
CA GLY A 41 1.22 6.13 -12.39
C GLY A 41 0.58 7.25 -11.55
N ARG A 42 0.66 8.49 -12.05
CA ARG A 42 -0.02 9.67 -11.49
C ARG A 42 -1.30 9.92 -12.30
N GLN A 43 -2.15 8.91 -12.40
CA GLN A 43 -3.39 9.04 -13.15
C GLN A 43 -4.42 9.78 -12.31
N ASP A 44 -5.08 10.77 -12.90
CA ASP A 44 -6.27 11.38 -12.33
C ASP A 44 -7.30 10.26 -12.06
N GLY A 45 -7.81 10.19 -10.83
CA GLY A 45 -8.77 9.15 -10.42
C GLY A 45 -8.16 7.83 -9.92
N ALA A 46 -6.87 7.80 -9.54
CA ALA A 46 -6.29 6.64 -8.87
C ALA A 46 -7.10 6.27 -7.61
N ALA A 47 -7.61 5.04 -7.57
CA ALA A 47 -8.46 4.56 -6.48
C ALA A 47 -8.21 3.08 -6.20
N LEU A 48 -8.47 2.66 -4.97
CA LEU A 48 -8.57 1.25 -4.61
C LEU A 48 -9.76 0.60 -5.32
N ARG A 49 -9.82 -0.73 -5.25
CA ARG A 49 -10.92 -1.52 -5.85
C ARG A 49 -12.32 -1.15 -5.34
N ASP A 50 -12.41 -0.59 -4.15
CA ASP A 50 -13.66 -0.12 -3.54
C ASP A 50 -13.98 1.35 -3.85
N GLY A 51 -13.19 2.00 -4.72
CA GLY A 51 -13.35 3.39 -5.10
C GLY A 51 -12.69 4.39 -4.14
N THR A 52 -12.05 3.95 -3.06
CA THR A 52 -11.38 4.86 -2.13
C THR A 52 -10.22 5.57 -2.83
N PRO A 53 -10.15 6.91 -2.82
CA PRO A 53 -9.10 7.66 -3.50
C PRO A 53 -7.68 7.33 -2.99
N ILE A 54 -6.74 7.27 -3.92
CA ILE A 54 -5.30 7.19 -3.66
C ILE A 54 -4.69 8.54 -4.01
N GLU A 55 -3.88 9.07 -3.11
CA GLU A 55 -3.10 10.28 -3.36
C GLU A 55 -1.62 9.95 -3.53
N HIS A 56 -0.93 10.76 -4.35
CA HIS A 56 0.51 10.69 -4.54
C HIS A 56 1.18 11.94 -3.98
N LEU A 57 1.88 11.78 -2.86
CA LEU A 57 2.61 12.84 -2.18
C LEU A 57 4.11 12.71 -2.48
N THR A 58 4.73 13.77 -3.02
CA THR A 58 6.18 13.84 -3.21
C THR A 58 6.82 14.71 -2.13
N LEU A 59 7.69 14.13 -1.31
CA LEU A 59 8.45 14.83 -0.26
C LEU A 59 9.92 14.45 -0.36
N ALA A 60 10.82 15.44 -0.31
CA ALA A 60 12.27 15.24 -0.39
C ALA A 60 12.69 14.30 -1.55
N GLY A 61 12.08 14.47 -2.73
CA GLY A 61 12.37 13.67 -3.93
C GLY A 61 11.77 12.25 -3.94
N ARG A 62 11.03 11.84 -2.90
CA ARG A 62 10.38 10.51 -2.83
C ARG A 62 8.88 10.66 -2.99
N THR A 63 8.30 9.89 -3.92
CA THR A 63 6.84 9.86 -4.12
C THR A 63 6.22 8.66 -3.42
N THR A 64 5.23 8.93 -2.58
CA THR A 64 4.45 7.94 -1.84
C THR A 64 3.02 7.94 -2.35
N ALA A 65 2.52 6.78 -2.74
CA ALA A 65 1.09 6.56 -2.96
C ALA A 65 0.48 6.10 -1.63
N TRP A 66 -0.62 6.71 -1.20
CA TRP A 66 -1.26 6.43 0.08
C TRP A 66 -2.75 6.73 0.02
N VAL A 67 -3.52 6.25 1.01
CA VAL A 67 -4.97 6.44 1.10
C VAL A 67 -5.27 7.33 2.30
N PRO A 68 -5.55 8.62 2.09
CA PRO A 68 -5.70 9.59 3.16
C PRO A 68 -6.76 9.21 4.20
N SER A 69 -7.89 8.68 3.75
CA SER A 69 -8.98 8.29 4.65
C SER A 69 -8.65 7.13 5.59
N ARG A 70 -7.55 6.39 5.35
CA ARG A 70 -7.17 5.18 6.11
C ARG A 70 -5.85 5.31 6.85
N GLN A 71 -5.09 6.38 6.65
CA GLN A 71 -3.71 6.51 7.12
C GLN A 71 -3.51 7.87 7.78
N HIS A 72 -4.03 8.01 9.00
CA HIS A 72 -3.91 9.21 9.83
C HIS A 72 -2.80 9.06 10.88
#